data_AF-A0A5C5TXL9-F1
#
_entry.id   AF-A0A5C5TXL9-F1
#
_cell.length_a   1.000
_cell.length_b   1.000
_cell.length_c   1.000
_cell.angle_alpha   90.00
_cell.angle_beta   90.00
_cell.angle_gamma   90.00
#
_symmetry.space_group_name_H-M   'P 1'
#
loop_
_entity.id
_entity.type
_entity.pdbx_description
1 polymer ?
#
loop_
_entity_poly.entity_id
_entity_poly.type
_entity_poly.pdbx_seq_one_letter_code
_entity_poly.pdbx_strand_id
1 'polypeptide(L)'
;MVPEWRCRLAAALALLLAVGNVVAAGGDGAARIAALDPDQRAALQRRAAQWDALPVTIQRERREAWLAWRSLPAQERARMRAAREAWRSLPIDRQQALRARFDALDAGIRRGWLLGPVLGRHWPRLHALFAQVPPDERDALLAALRALPPQALEDLGVLAQRTPPQERAALRAGLMAEPPARRAQWLRARVAP
;
A
#
# COMPACT_ATOMS: atom_id res chain seq x y z
N MET A 1 22.85 23.99 -13.90
CA MET A 1 21.39 23.89 -13.71
C MET A 1 21.09 22.60 -12.97
N VAL A 2 20.76 22.69 -11.68
CA VAL A 2 20.43 21.53 -10.86
C VAL A 2 18.95 21.22 -11.09
N PRO A 3 18.59 20.03 -11.60
CA PRO A 3 17.22 19.76 -12.01
C PRO A 3 16.27 19.59 -10.81
N GLU A 4 15.09 20.19 -10.94
CA GLU A 4 14.10 20.52 -9.89
C GLU A 4 13.49 19.30 -9.17
N TRP A 5 13.75 18.09 -9.67
CA TRP A 5 13.35 16.84 -9.01
C TRP A 5 14.16 16.53 -7.75
N ARG A 6 15.36 17.13 -7.60
CA ARG A 6 16.23 16.95 -6.42
C ARG A 6 15.64 17.54 -5.13
N CYS A 7 14.80 18.57 -5.24
CA CYS A 7 14.10 19.16 -4.08
C CYS A 7 12.80 18.40 -3.71
N ARG A 8 12.18 17.68 -4.66
CA ARG A 8 10.92 16.95 -4.43
C ARG A 8 11.12 15.56 -3.84
N LEU A 9 12.26 14.91 -4.10
CA LEU A 9 12.58 13.60 -3.50
C LEU A 9 13.05 13.69 -2.05
N ALA A 10 13.69 14.79 -1.65
CA ALA A 10 14.02 15.05 -0.24
C ALA A 10 12.75 15.16 0.62
N ALA A 11 11.65 15.71 0.09
CA ALA A 11 10.39 15.87 0.80
C ALA A 11 9.55 14.58 0.92
N ALA A 12 9.82 13.55 0.09
CA ALA A 12 9.21 12.24 0.22
C ALA A 12 9.94 11.35 1.24
N LEU A 13 11.23 11.59 1.47
CA LEU A 13 12.03 10.94 2.52
C LEU A 13 11.93 11.63 3.89
N ALA A 14 11.84 12.97 3.91
CA ALA A 14 11.84 13.73 5.15
C ALA A 14 10.56 13.58 5.97
N LEU A 15 9.43 13.20 5.36
CA LEU A 15 8.17 13.01 6.10
C LEU A 15 7.93 11.56 6.57
N LEU A 16 8.95 10.70 6.50
CA LEU A 16 9.01 9.42 7.23
C LEU A 16 9.97 9.47 8.42
N LEU A 17 10.59 10.63 8.68
CA LEU A 17 11.76 10.77 9.53
C LEU A 17 11.53 11.46 10.89
N ALA A 18 10.30 11.83 11.23
CA ALA A 18 10.02 12.45 12.52
C ALA A 18 8.71 11.93 13.12
N VAL A 19 8.69 10.64 13.48
CA VAL A 19 7.78 10.15 14.51
C VAL A 19 8.49 9.03 15.28
N GLY A 20 9.18 9.41 16.35
CA GLY A 20 9.09 8.62 17.58
C GLY A 20 7.67 8.76 18.10
N ASN A 21 7.01 7.62 18.39
CA ASN A 21 5.67 7.50 18.97
C ASN A 21 4.54 8.36 18.36
N VAL A 22 3.83 7.82 17.37
CA VAL A 22 2.40 8.16 17.18
C VAL A 22 1.59 6.99 17.70
N VAL A 23 1.18 7.16 18.96
CA VAL A 23 0.09 6.43 19.60
C VAL A 23 -1.24 6.90 18.98
N ALA A 24 -2.11 5.93 18.74
CA ALA A 24 -3.52 5.98 18.35
C ALA A 24 -4.12 7.38 18.05
N ALA A 25 -4.57 7.56 16.81
CA ALA A 25 -5.55 8.59 16.49
C ALA A 25 -6.94 8.10 16.93
N GLY A 26 -7.29 8.45 18.18
CA GLY A 26 -8.62 8.37 18.76
C GLY A 26 -8.74 9.45 19.84
N GLY A 27 -9.86 10.19 19.85
CA GLY A 27 -10.28 11.13 20.91
C GLY A 27 -9.56 12.47 20.99
N ASP A 28 -8.25 12.49 21.19
CA ASP A 28 -7.57 13.65 21.80
C ASP A 28 -6.60 14.37 20.86
N GLY A 29 -7.03 14.70 19.65
CA GLY A 29 -6.21 15.46 18.70
C GLY A 29 -6.03 16.92 19.15
N ALA A 30 -7.12 17.58 19.52
CA ALA A 30 -7.12 18.96 19.97
C ALA A 30 -6.38 19.15 21.31
N ALA A 31 -6.61 18.24 22.28
CA ALA A 31 -5.90 18.26 23.55
C ALA A 31 -4.39 18.03 23.38
N ARG A 32 -3.98 17.11 22.49
CA ARG A 32 -2.56 16.94 22.14
C ARG A 32 -1.94 18.18 21.51
N ILE A 33 -2.66 18.87 20.64
CA ILE A 33 -2.17 20.12 20.02
C ILE A 33 -2.07 21.24 21.07
N ALA A 34 -3.04 21.33 21.98
CA ALA A 34 -3.04 22.31 23.06
C ALA A 34 -1.89 22.09 24.07
N ALA A 35 -1.47 20.84 24.27
CA ALA A 35 -0.36 20.47 25.14
C ALA A 35 1.04 20.69 24.53
N LEU A 36 1.15 21.11 23.26
CA LEU A 36 2.43 21.33 22.60
C LEU A 36 3.14 22.59 23.15
N ASP A 37 4.44 22.46 23.38
CA ASP A 37 5.29 23.61 23.68
C ASP A 37 5.39 24.57 22.46
N PRO A 38 5.90 25.81 22.64
CA PRO A 38 6.00 26.78 21.55
C PRO A 38 6.80 26.29 20.33
N ASP A 39 7.89 25.56 20.55
CA ASP A 39 8.76 25.06 19.47
C ASP A 39 8.07 23.95 18.66
N GLN A 40 7.38 23.05 19.36
CA GLN A 40 6.55 21.99 18.77
C GLN A 40 5.38 22.57 17.98
N ARG A 41 4.74 23.64 18.48
CA ARG A 41 3.69 24.38 17.75
C ARG A 41 4.25 25.03 16.50
N ALA A 42 5.39 25.72 16.59
CA ALA A 42 6.04 26.33 15.43
C ALA A 42 6.44 25.27 14.39
N ALA A 43 6.94 24.11 14.82
CA ALA A 43 7.26 22.99 13.93
C ALA A 43 6.01 22.38 13.29
N LEU A 44 4.88 22.29 14.00
CA LEU A 44 3.60 21.85 13.45
C LEU A 44 3.08 22.84 12.40
N GLN A 45 3.10 24.15 12.69
CA GLN A 45 2.69 25.20 11.76
C GLN A 45 3.53 25.18 10.47
N ARG A 46 4.85 25.03 10.57
CA ARG A 46 5.72 24.88 9.40
C ARG A 46 5.34 23.66 8.55
N ARG A 47 5.04 22.52 9.18
CA ARG A 47 4.60 21.31 8.47
C ARG A 47 3.22 21.49 7.81
N ALA A 48 2.30 22.19 8.46
CA ALA A 48 0.99 22.51 7.90
C ALA A 48 1.13 23.41 6.66
N ALA A 49 1.89 24.51 6.76
CA ALA A 49 2.15 25.39 5.62
C ALA A 49 2.84 24.65 4.46
N GLN A 50 3.80 23.78 4.75
CA GLN A 50 4.44 22.92 3.74
C GLN A 50 3.45 21.96 3.08
N TRP A 51 2.49 21.42 3.84
CA TRP A 51 1.44 20.56 3.31
C TRP A 51 0.49 21.34 2.38
N ASP A 52 0.04 22.51 2.83
CA ASP A 52 -0.91 23.35 2.08
C ASP A 52 -0.29 23.89 0.78
N ALA A 53 1.03 24.10 0.76
CA ALA A 53 1.78 24.47 -0.44
C ALA A 53 1.93 23.32 -1.48
N LEU A 54 1.58 22.08 -1.14
CA LEU A 54 1.66 20.96 -2.10
C LEU A 54 0.53 21.04 -3.13
N PRO A 55 0.78 20.65 -4.40
CA PRO A 55 -0.30 20.48 -5.37
C PRO A 55 -1.37 19.50 -4.87
N VAL A 56 -2.64 19.76 -5.17
CA VAL A 56 -3.78 18.95 -4.70
C VAL A 56 -3.64 17.47 -5.09
N THR A 57 -3.06 17.17 -6.25
CA THR A 57 -2.77 15.79 -6.69
C THR A 57 -1.81 15.10 -5.72
N ILE A 58 -0.72 15.75 -5.35
CA ILE A 58 0.27 15.24 -4.38
C ILE A 58 -0.35 15.11 -2.99
N GLN A 59 -1.19 16.06 -2.58
CA GLN A 59 -1.92 15.95 -1.32
C GLN A 59 -2.83 14.70 -1.30
N ARG A 60 -3.57 14.45 -2.39
CA ARG A 60 -4.44 13.27 -2.53
C ARG A 60 -3.65 11.97 -2.48
N GLU A 61 -2.56 11.87 -3.24
CA GLU A 61 -1.69 10.69 -3.25
C GLU A 61 -1.10 10.39 -1.85
N ARG A 62 -0.62 11.43 -1.15
CA ARG A 62 -0.09 11.28 0.21
C ARG A 62 -1.16 10.86 1.22
N ARG A 63 -2.38 11.42 1.12
CA ARG A 63 -3.52 11.01 1.96
C ARG A 63 -3.90 9.56 1.68
N GLU A 64 -3.97 9.15 0.43
CA GLU A 64 -4.27 7.78 0.03
C GLU A 64 -3.21 6.81 0.58
N ALA A 65 -1.93 7.11 0.39
CA ALA A 65 -0.84 6.29 0.90
C ALA A 65 -0.86 6.18 2.44
N TRP A 66 -1.21 7.27 3.14
CA TRP A 66 -1.35 7.24 4.60
C TRP A 66 -2.54 6.40 5.07
N LEU A 67 -3.70 6.51 4.40
CA LEU A 67 -4.86 5.67 4.71
C LEU A 67 -4.56 4.19 4.45
N ALA A 68 -3.93 3.89 3.32
CA ALA A 68 -3.50 2.53 2.98
C ALA A 68 -2.50 1.99 4.02
N TRP A 69 -1.49 2.78 4.41
CA TRP A 69 -0.57 2.41 5.48
C TRP A 69 -1.29 2.07 6.79
N ARG A 70 -2.28 2.87 7.17
CA ARG A 70 -3.05 2.65 8.41
C ARG A 70 -3.91 1.39 8.35
N SER A 71 -4.43 1.04 7.18
CA SER A 71 -5.26 -0.16 7.00
C SER A 71 -4.45 -1.45 6.92
N LEU A 72 -3.13 -1.38 6.72
CA LEU A 72 -2.29 -2.59 6.71
C LEU A 72 -2.26 -3.30 8.07
N PRO A 73 -2.24 -4.65 8.08
CA PRO A 73 -1.99 -5.43 9.30
C PRO A 73 -0.70 -5.03 10.00
N ALA A 74 -0.65 -5.18 11.33
CA ALA A 74 0.50 -4.77 12.14
C ALA A 74 1.82 -5.42 11.69
N GLN A 75 1.78 -6.70 11.30
CA GLN A 75 2.94 -7.43 10.79
C GLN A 75 3.43 -6.87 9.45
N GLU A 76 2.52 -6.51 8.53
CA GLU A 76 2.88 -5.89 7.25
C GLU A 76 3.49 -4.50 7.47
N ARG A 77 2.94 -3.69 8.39
CA ARG A 77 3.54 -2.42 8.79
C ARG A 77 4.94 -2.60 9.37
N ALA A 78 5.17 -3.64 10.17
CA ALA A 78 6.51 -3.94 10.69
C ALA A 78 7.49 -4.29 9.57
N ARG A 79 7.09 -5.15 8.63
CA ARG A 79 7.90 -5.51 7.45
C ARG A 79 8.26 -4.30 6.59
N MET A 80 7.29 -3.40 6.36
CA MET A 80 7.55 -2.18 5.60
C MET A 80 8.47 -1.19 6.33
N ARG A 81 8.38 -1.08 7.67
CA ARG A 81 9.36 -0.29 8.44
C ARG A 81 10.77 -0.87 8.28
N ALA A 82 10.91 -2.20 8.40
CA ALA A 82 12.20 -2.86 8.19
C ALA A 82 12.73 -2.66 6.76
N ALA A 83 11.87 -2.79 5.74
CA ALA A 83 12.23 -2.54 4.34
C ALA A 83 12.67 -1.08 4.11
N ARG A 84 12.03 -0.12 4.79
CA ARG A 84 12.43 1.29 4.75
C ARG A 84 13.84 1.48 5.32
N GLU A 85 14.13 0.91 6.49
CA GLU A 85 15.48 1.04 7.07
C GLU A 85 16.54 0.38 6.19
N ALA A 86 16.24 -0.80 5.63
CA ALA A 86 17.12 -1.46 4.66
C ALA A 86 17.36 -0.58 3.43
N TRP A 87 16.32 0.01 2.85
CA TRP A 87 16.43 0.91 1.70
C TRP A 87 17.26 2.16 2.04
N ARG A 88 17.12 2.74 3.24
CA ARG A 88 17.91 3.90 3.68
C ARG A 88 19.39 3.58 3.89
N SER A 89 19.73 2.33 4.17
CA SER A 89 21.12 1.87 4.28
C SER A 89 21.79 1.64 2.92
N LEU A 90 21.03 1.63 1.82
CA LEU A 90 21.59 1.46 0.48
C LEU A 90 22.40 2.70 0.06
N PRO A 91 23.44 2.52 -0.78
CA PRO A 91 24.09 3.63 -1.49
C PRO A 91 23.10 4.51 -2.26
N ILE A 92 23.38 5.80 -2.37
CA ILE A 92 22.43 6.79 -2.94
C ILE A 92 22.08 6.50 -4.40
N ASP A 93 23.03 6.00 -5.19
CA ASP A 93 22.84 5.54 -6.57
C ASP A 93 21.86 4.36 -6.64
N ARG A 94 21.98 3.41 -5.70
CA ARG A 94 21.05 2.28 -5.59
C ARG A 94 19.67 2.72 -5.17
N GLN A 95 19.57 3.66 -4.23
CA GLN A 95 18.29 4.26 -3.84
C GLN A 95 17.60 4.93 -5.04
N GLN A 96 18.35 5.72 -5.82
CA GLN A 96 17.86 6.41 -7.01
C GLN A 96 17.44 5.43 -8.12
N ALA A 97 18.22 4.38 -8.37
CA ALA A 97 17.88 3.36 -9.36
C ALA A 97 16.58 2.62 -9.01
N LEU A 98 16.39 2.25 -7.74
CA LEU A 98 15.13 1.65 -7.27
C LEU A 98 13.96 2.62 -7.39
N ARG A 99 14.17 3.89 -7.08
CA ARG A 99 13.14 4.91 -7.20
C ARG A 99 12.72 5.11 -8.66
N ALA A 100 13.67 5.23 -9.57
CA ALA A 100 13.42 5.38 -11.00
C ALA A 100 12.66 4.17 -11.56
N ARG A 101 13.04 2.95 -11.16
CA ARG A 101 12.32 1.72 -11.53
C ARG A 101 10.88 1.73 -11.03
N PHE A 102 10.64 2.19 -9.80
CA PHE A 102 9.29 2.30 -9.26
C PHE A 102 8.46 3.36 -9.98
N ASP A 103 9.04 4.53 -10.25
CA ASP A 103 8.38 5.64 -10.94
C ASP A 103 8.06 5.29 -12.42
N ALA A 104 8.83 4.38 -13.03
CA ALA A 104 8.58 3.87 -14.38
C ALA A 104 7.43 2.83 -14.48
N LEU A 105 6.94 2.30 -13.35
CA LEU A 105 5.78 1.42 -13.36
C LEU A 105 4.51 2.17 -13.74
N ASP A 106 3.56 1.48 -14.39
CA ASP A 106 2.21 2.01 -14.61
C ASP A 106 1.55 2.49 -13.30
N ALA A 107 0.74 3.55 -13.38
CA ALA A 107 0.11 4.16 -12.21
C ALA A 107 -0.81 3.18 -11.45
N GLY A 108 -1.54 2.31 -12.15
CA GLY A 108 -2.38 1.28 -11.55
C GLY A 108 -1.55 0.22 -10.83
N ILE A 109 -0.39 -0.15 -11.39
CA ILE A 109 0.56 -1.06 -10.75
C ILE A 109 1.20 -0.43 -9.51
N ARG A 110 1.64 0.84 -9.59
CA ARG A 110 2.15 1.58 -8.43
C ARG A 110 1.12 1.66 -7.31
N ARG A 111 -0.14 1.98 -7.64
CA ARG A 111 -1.24 2.03 -6.68
C ARG A 111 -1.51 0.66 -6.05
N GLY A 112 -1.28 -0.44 -6.77
CA GLY A 112 -1.32 -1.80 -6.23
C GLY A 112 -0.41 -2.04 -5.03
N TRP A 113 0.75 -1.40 -4.98
CA TRP A 113 1.68 -1.51 -3.85
C TRP A 113 1.15 -0.91 -2.55
N LEU A 114 0.10 -0.07 -2.61
CA LEU A 114 -0.61 0.41 -1.42
C LEU A 114 -1.30 -0.72 -0.64
N LEU A 115 -1.56 -1.87 -1.29
CA LEU A 115 -2.16 -3.03 -0.62
C LEU A 115 -1.22 -3.75 0.35
N GLY A 116 0.05 -3.36 0.39
CA GLY A 116 1.08 -3.90 1.27
C GLY A 116 2.02 -4.88 0.57
N PRO A 117 3.09 -5.33 1.26
CA PRO A 117 4.11 -6.20 0.70
C PRO A 117 3.61 -7.60 0.34
N VAL A 118 2.51 -8.06 0.94
CA VAL A 118 1.94 -9.38 0.61
C VAL A 118 1.22 -9.32 -0.73
N LEU A 119 0.22 -8.44 -0.89
CA LEU A 119 -0.61 -8.40 -2.09
C LEU A 119 -0.01 -7.55 -3.22
N GLY A 120 0.75 -6.51 -2.90
CA GLY A 120 1.26 -5.54 -3.88
C GLY A 120 2.07 -6.18 -5.01
N ARG A 121 2.93 -7.16 -4.68
CA ARG A 121 3.72 -7.91 -5.68
C ARG A 121 2.87 -8.73 -6.66
N HIS A 122 1.69 -9.20 -6.24
CA HIS A 122 0.80 -10.01 -7.07
C HIS A 122 -0.23 -9.17 -7.82
N TRP A 123 -0.35 -7.87 -7.50
CA TRP A 123 -1.34 -6.98 -8.09
C TRP A 123 -1.37 -6.96 -9.63
N PRO A 124 -0.23 -7.00 -10.35
CA PRO A 124 -0.26 -7.08 -11.81
C PRO A 124 -1.07 -8.27 -12.36
N ARG A 125 -1.12 -9.40 -11.63
CA ARG A 125 -1.89 -10.58 -12.02
C ARG A 125 -3.31 -10.57 -11.46
N LEU A 126 -3.52 -9.94 -10.30
CA LEU A 126 -4.79 -9.99 -9.58
C LEU A 126 -5.74 -8.83 -9.89
N HIS A 127 -5.24 -7.67 -10.34
CA HIS A 127 -6.05 -6.44 -10.46
C HIS A 127 -7.29 -6.63 -11.36
N ALA A 128 -7.20 -7.50 -12.37
CA ALA A 128 -8.30 -7.82 -13.26
C ALA A 128 -9.49 -8.49 -12.53
N LEU A 129 -9.23 -9.22 -11.44
CA LEU A 129 -10.27 -9.78 -10.57
C LEU A 129 -10.95 -8.69 -9.74
N PHE A 130 -10.37 -7.52 -9.58
CA PHE A 130 -10.96 -6.42 -8.83
C PHE A 130 -11.76 -5.45 -9.70
N ALA A 131 -11.83 -5.70 -11.01
CA ALA A 131 -12.73 -4.96 -11.88
C ALA A 131 -14.18 -5.15 -11.42
N GLN A 132 -14.91 -4.05 -11.26
CA GLN A 132 -16.34 -4.02 -10.91
C GLN A 132 -16.67 -4.70 -9.56
N VAL A 133 -15.73 -4.73 -8.60
CA VAL A 133 -16.03 -5.14 -7.21
C VAL A 133 -16.50 -3.92 -6.42
N PRO A 134 -17.68 -3.95 -5.78
CA PRO A 134 -18.12 -2.90 -4.85
C PRO A 134 -17.12 -2.73 -3.68
N PRO A 135 -17.01 -1.53 -3.09
CA PRO A 135 -16.06 -1.27 -2.00
C PRO A 135 -16.16 -2.26 -0.82
N ASP A 136 -17.38 -2.60 -0.39
CA ASP A 136 -17.60 -3.48 0.77
C ASP A 136 -17.13 -4.92 0.50
N GLU A 137 -17.42 -5.45 -0.69
CA GLU A 137 -16.95 -6.77 -1.12
C GLU A 137 -15.43 -6.81 -1.33
N ARG A 138 -14.85 -5.69 -1.78
CA ARG A 138 -13.42 -5.57 -2.03
C ARG A 138 -12.62 -5.76 -0.76
N ASP A 139 -13.07 -5.22 0.36
CA ASP A 139 -12.35 -5.36 1.64
C ASP A 139 -12.38 -6.80 2.16
N ALA A 140 -13.54 -7.47 2.07
CA ALA A 140 -13.67 -8.88 2.42
C ALA A 140 -12.79 -9.78 1.54
N LEU A 141 -12.75 -9.50 0.23
CA LEU A 141 -11.88 -10.21 -0.71
C LEU A 141 -10.39 -9.98 -0.39
N LEU A 142 -9.97 -8.73 -0.16
CA LEU A 142 -8.58 -8.42 0.20
C LEU A 142 -8.17 -9.12 1.51
N ALA A 143 -9.06 -9.19 2.51
CA ALA A 143 -8.82 -9.94 3.73
C ALA A 143 -8.65 -11.45 3.47
N ALA A 144 -9.53 -12.02 2.64
CA ALA A 144 -9.42 -13.42 2.22
C ALA A 144 -8.11 -13.72 1.49
N LEU A 145 -7.68 -12.83 0.58
CA LEU A 145 -6.42 -12.99 -0.16
C LEU A 145 -5.19 -12.91 0.76
N ARG A 146 -5.20 -12.04 1.78
CA ARG A 146 -4.09 -11.97 2.76
C ARG A 146 -3.95 -13.24 3.60
N ALA A 147 -5.04 -13.99 3.79
CA ALA A 147 -5.03 -15.25 4.53
C ALA A 147 -4.55 -16.45 3.67
N LEU A 148 -4.42 -16.28 2.36
CA LEU A 148 -3.94 -17.35 1.48
C LEU A 148 -2.43 -17.58 1.66
N PRO A 149 -1.97 -18.84 1.59
CA PRO A 149 -0.54 -19.12 1.52
C PRO A 149 0.05 -18.57 0.20
N PRO A 150 1.35 -18.25 0.14
CA PRO A 150 1.98 -17.65 -1.04
C PRO A 150 1.74 -18.42 -2.34
N GLN A 151 1.79 -19.77 -2.29
CA GLN A 151 1.51 -20.59 -3.47
C GLN A 151 0.08 -20.42 -3.99
N ALA A 152 -0.91 -20.31 -3.09
CA ALA A 152 -2.30 -20.11 -3.51
C ALA A 152 -2.54 -18.73 -4.14
N LEU A 153 -1.78 -17.70 -3.75
CA LEU A 153 -1.82 -16.39 -4.42
C LEU A 153 -1.23 -16.47 -5.84
N GLU A 154 -0.19 -17.27 -6.05
CA GLU A 154 0.34 -17.55 -7.39
C GLU A 154 -0.66 -18.33 -8.24
N ASP A 155 -1.27 -19.39 -7.66
CA ASP A 155 -2.31 -20.18 -8.32
C ASP A 155 -3.51 -19.30 -8.73
N LEU A 156 -3.97 -18.42 -7.84
CA LEU A 156 -5.01 -17.43 -8.15
C LEU A 156 -4.57 -16.46 -9.25
N GLY A 157 -3.31 -16.06 -9.27
CA GLY A 157 -2.76 -15.21 -10.34
C GLY A 157 -2.81 -15.88 -11.72
N VAL A 158 -2.57 -17.20 -11.78
CA VAL A 158 -2.72 -17.99 -13.02
C VAL A 158 -4.19 -18.05 -13.43
N LEU A 159 -5.10 -18.36 -12.51
CA LEU A 159 -6.54 -18.39 -12.79
C LEU A 159 -7.05 -17.02 -13.27
N ALA A 160 -6.66 -15.94 -12.60
CA ALA A 160 -7.06 -14.58 -12.96
C ALA A 160 -6.73 -14.21 -14.42
N GLN A 161 -5.61 -14.72 -14.94
CA GLN A 161 -5.20 -14.49 -16.33
C GLN A 161 -5.98 -15.37 -17.32
N ARG A 162 -6.36 -16.58 -16.93
CA ARG A 162 -7.13 -17.53 -17.75
C ARG A 162 -8.63 -17.24 -17.76
N THR A 163 -9.15 -16.61 -16.70
CA THR A 163 -10.58 -16.36 -16.54
C THR A 163 -11.04 -15.13 -17.34
N PRO A 164 -11.95 -15.30 -18.31
CA PRO A 164 -12.47 -14.19 -19.11
C PRO A 164 -13.32 -13.24 -18.25
N PRO A 165 -13.50 -11.96 -18.65
CA PRO A 165 -14.17 -10.95 -17.82
C PRO A 165 -15.51 -11.37 -17.21
N GLN A 166 -16.36 -12.04 -18.01
CA GLN A 166 -17.68 -12.50 -17.59
C GLN A 166 -17.66 -13.57 -16.48
N GLU A 167 -16.58 -14.34 -16.36
CA GLU A 167 -16.46 -15.43 -15.38
C GLU A 167 -15.72 -15.01 -14.10
N ARG A 168 -15.13 -13.81 -14.07
CA ARG A 168 -14.35 -13.35 -12.89
C ARG A 168 -15.21 -13.24 -11.64
N ALA A 169 -16.47 -12.82 -11.79
CA ALA A 169 -17.42 -12.77 -10.69
C ALA A 169 -17.66 -14.18 -10.09
N ALA A 170 -17.82 -15.19 -10.94
CA ALA A 170 -17.99 -16.58 -10.52
C ALA A 170 -16.73 -17.14 -9.84
N LEU A 171 -15.54 -16.84 -10.36
CA LEU A 171 -14.27 -17.21 -9.71
C LEU A 171 -14.15 -16.60 -8.30
N ARG A 172 -14.46 -15.30 -8.16
CA ARG A 172 -14.48 -14.63 -6.84
C ARG A 172 -15.48 -15.28 -5.89
N ALA A 173 -16.72 -15.48 -6.36
CA ALA A 173 -17.78 -16.08 -5.55
C ALA A 173 -17.43 -17.50 -5.10
N GLY A 174 -16.89 -18.32 -6.00
CA GLY A 174 -16.43 -19.67 -5.69
C GLY A 174 -15.31 -19.69 -4.64
N LEU A 175 -14.32 -18.80 -4.76
CA LEU A 175 -13.27 -18.67 -3.75
C LEU A 175 -13.84 -18.27 -2.37
N MET A 176 -14.81 -17.35 -2.36
CA MET A 176 -15.40 -16.84 -1.12
C MET A 176 -16.35 -17.85 -0.46
N ALA A 177 -17.02 -18.70 -1.25
CA ALA A 177 -17.88 -19.78 -0.77
C ALA A 177 -17.11 -20.91 -0.09
N GLU A 178 -15.85 -21.13 -0.48
CA GLU A 178 -15.01 -22.14 0.17
C GLU A 178 -14.61 -21.73 1.60
N PRO A 179 -14.64 -22.66 2.57
CA PRO A 179 -14.08 -22.44 3.90
C PRO A 179 -12.62 -21.98 3.81
N PRO A 180 -12.16 -21.03 4.66
CA PRO A 180 -10.81 -20.48 4.57
C PRO A 180 -9.69 -21.52 4.47
N ALA A 181 -9.81 -22.64 5.19
CA ALA A 181 -8.86 -23.74 5.19
C ALA A 181 -8.78 -24.52 3.86
N ARG A 182 -9.85 -24.51 3.04
CA ARG A 182 -9.92 -25.27 1.78
C ARG A 182 -9.59 -24.44 0.54
N ARG A 183 -9.58 -23.10 0.65
CA ARG A 183 -9.36 -22.20 -0.49
C ARG A 183 -8.08 -22.50 -1.27
N ALA A 184 -6.98 -22.81 -0.59
CA ALA A 184 -5.71 -23.13 -1.25
C ALA A 184 -5.80 -24.43 -2.09
N GLN A 185 -6.43 -25.47 -1.54
CA GLN A 185 -6.65 -26.73 -2.26
C GLN A 185 -7.58 -26.52 -3.46
N TRP A 186 -8.65 -25.73 -3.26
CA TRP A 186 -9.64 -25.41 -4.30
C TRP A 186 -9.03 -24.65 -5.49
N LEU A 187 -8.12 -23.70 -5.21
CA LEU A 187 -7.37 -22.97 -6.24
C LEU A 187 -6.43 -23.91 -7.01
N ARG A 188 -5.66 -24.74 -6.28
CA ARG A 188 -4.73 -25.70 -6.88
C ARG A 188 -5.43 -26.68 -7.81
N ALA A 189 -6.57 -27.23 -7.41
CA ALA A 189 -7.36 -28.15 -8.21
C ALA A 189 -7.84 -27.55 -9.55
N ARG A 190 -7.95 -26.22 -9.65
CA ARG A 190 -8.36 -25.51 -10.88
C ARG A 190 -7.21 -25.08 -11.77
N VAL A 191 -6.00 -24.99 -11.20
CA VAL A 191 -4.78 -24.68 -11.96
C VAL A 191 -4.20 -25.95 -12.59
N ALA A 192 -4.40 -27.09 -11.94
CA ALA A 192 -3.99 -28.40 -12.44
C ALA A 192 -4.58 -28.66 -13.85
N PRO A 193 -3.81 -29.31 -14.75
CA PRO A 193 -4.22 -29.61 -16.11
C PRO A 193 -5.39 -30.60 -16.17
#